data_AF-A0A7C7QA51-F1
#
_entry.id   AF-A0A7C7QA51-F1
#
_cell.length_a   1.000
_cell.length_b   1.000
_cell.length_c   1.000
_cell.angle_alpha   90.00
_cell.angle_beta   90.00
_cell.angle_gamma   90.00
#
_symmetry.space_group_name_H-M   'P 1'
#
loop_
_entity.id
_entity.type
_entity.pdbx_description
1 polymer ?
#
loop_
_entity_poly.entity_id
_entity_poly.type
_entity_poly.pdbx_seq_one_letter_code
_entity_poly.pdbx_strand_id
1 'polypeptide(L)'
;MRRIKFLSVFVLLAVLAVSPLTTASAQSGSDLDQIDAQLAALEPYVHFASDGTSTFDARSARRDGFSEDIVSLAEEIVAFHNELVEIAAASGVHDVERIKTSLEQYPRLREFFELASQEATAEKSSNGPSPLGVHACGTFSNPVPDYTPPRYTYGPYADPEGTLLSWGFHHTAWYACLQLPPYDCPNDFTRDRDYYGPYGYCWSPCFRDQGRTDGSPYFTIQYGEPNPEVYKGSWPWWWPYWYWDGYVFWWHWTY
;
A
#
# COMPACT_ATOMS: atom_id res chain seq x y z
N MET A 1 1.33 -75.37 56.25
CA MET A 1 1.68 -73.98 56.66
C MET A 1 3.19 -73.80 56.64
N ARG A 2 3.74 -73.11 55.64
CA ARG A 2 5.03 -72.41 55.73
C ARG A 2 5.13 -71.40 54.58
N ARG A 3 5.28 -70.13 54.96
CA ARG A 3 5.33 -68.95 54.09
C ARG A 3 6.74 -68.83 53.50
N ILE A 4 6.85 -68.59 52.20
CA ILE A 4 8.06 -68.05 51.59
C ILE A 4 7.65 -66.73 50.93
N LYS A 5 8.19 -65.65 51.48
CA LYS A 5 8.07 -64.28 50.98
C LYS A 5 8.96 -64.14 49.76
N PHE A 6 8.42 -63.74 48.62
CA PHE A 6 9.23 -63.24 47.52
C PHE A 6 9.00 -61.75 47.31
N LEU A 7 10.15 -61.11 47.20
CA LEU A 7 10.43 -59.68 47.13
C LEU A 7 10.02 -59.11 45.76
N SER A 8 9.49 -57.90 45.84
CA SER A 8 9.36 -56.82 44.84
C SER A 8 10.20 -56.91 43.56
N VAL A 9 9.59 -56.56 42.42
CA VAL A 9 10.15 -55.57 41.47
C VAL A 9 8.98 -54.82 40.79
N PHE A 10 8.77 -53.57 41.19
CA PHE A 10 7.97 -52.60 40.43
C PHE A 10 8.94 -51.93 39.45
N VAL A 11 8.79 -52.17 38.15
CA VAL A 11 9.51 -51.43 37.11
C VAL A 11 8.74 -50.14 36.85
N LEU A 12 9.18 -49.03 37.45
CA LEU A 12 8.77 -47.70 37.00
C LEU A 12 9.52 -47.38 35.71
N LEU A 13 8.84 -47.49 34.57
CA LEU A 13 9.28 -46.83 33.34
C LEU A 13 9.05 -45.33 33.50
N ALA A 14 10.08 -44.60 33.88
CA ALA A 14 10.13 -43.15 33.70
C ALA A 14 10.31 -42.87 32.21
N VAL A 15 9.19 -42.69 31.50
CA VAL A 15 9.22 -42.10 30.16
C VAL A 15 9.52 -40.62 30.36
N LEU A 16 10.79 -40.26 30.19
CA LEU A 16 11.21 -38.88 29.97
C LEU A 16 10.54 -38.42 28.67
N ALA A 17 9.39 -37.76 28.82
CA ALA A 17 8.84 -36.91 27.78
C ALA A 17 9.82 -35.74 27.60
N VAL A 18 10.83 -35.96 26.75
CA VAL A 18 11.59 -34.88 26.14
C VAL A 18 10.59 -34.21 25.21
N SER A 19 9.91 -33.18 25.71
CA SER A 19 9.19 -32.26 24.85
C SER A 19 10.18 -31.80 23.78
N PRO A 20 9.89 -31.98 22.48
CA PRO A 20 10.69 -31.31 21.48
C PRO A 20 10.56 -29.81 21.79
N LEU A 21 11.70 -29.19 22.11
CA LEU A 21 11.86 -27.76 21.95
C LEU A 21 11.49 -27.49 20.50
N THR A 22 10.29 -26.97 20.27
CA THR A 22 9.97 -26.26 19.04
C THR A 22 10.88 -25.05 19.04
N THR A 23 12.09 -25.24 18.52
CA THR A 23 12.86 -24.15 17.95
C THR A 23 11.95 -23.54 16.89
N ALA A 24 11.35 -22.40 17.23
CA ALA A 24 10.82 -21.46 16.28
C ALA A 24 12.00 -21.09 15.37
N SER A 25 12.12 -21.86 14.29
CA SER A 25 12.99 -21.54 13.18
C SER A 25 12.49 -20.23 12.60
N ALA A 26 13.40 -19.27 12.44
CA ALA A 26 13.18 -18.03 11.72
C ALA A 26 12.43 -18.33 10.41
N GLN A 27 11.17 -17.93 10.34
CA GLN A 27 10.38 -17.84 9.14
C GLN A 27 10.13 -16.35 8.97
N SER A 28 11.14 -15.65 8.46
CA SER A 28 11.08 -14.20 8.21
C SER A 28 10.30 -13.95 6.91
N GLY A 29 8.97 -14.04 7.00
CA GLY A 29 8.07 -13.15 6.29
C GLY A 29 7.19 -12.55 7.37
N SER A 30 7.16 -11.22 7.51
CA SER A 30 6.37 -10.59 8.57
C SER A 30 4.89 -10.98 8.43
N ASP A 31 4.11 -10.82 9.50
CA ASP A 31 2.66 -11.03 9.41
C ASP A 31 2.04 -10.16 8.28
N LEU A 32 2.65 -9.00 8.00
CA LEU A 32 2.28 -8.11 6.91
C LEU A 32 2.59 -8.67 5.51
N ASP A 33 3.75 -9.32 5.30
CA ASP A 33 4.07 -10.01 4.03
C ASP A 33 3.02 -11.08 3.69
N GLN A 34 2.53 -11.79 4.72
CA GLN A 34 1.51 -12.82 4.54
C GLN A 34 0.16 -12.21 4.18
N ILE A 35 -0.21 -11.10 4.83
CA ILE A 35 -1.44 -10.37 4.51
C ILE A 35 -1.37 -9.83 3.08
N ASP A 36 -0.27 -9.20 2.67
CA ASP A 36 -0.08 -8.68 1.31
C ASP A 36 -0.20 -9.78 0.24
N ALA A 37 0.45 -10.93 0.47
CA ALA A 37 0.34 -12.07 -0.45
C ALA A 37 -1.10 -12.60 -0.55
N GLN A 38 -1.84 -12.61 0.57
CA GLN A 38 -3.23 -13.04 0.60
C GLN A 38 -4.17 -12.04 -0.08
N LEU A 39 -3.96 -10.73 0.10
CA LEU A 39 -4.71 -9.67 -0.58
C LEU A 39 -4.46 -9.70 -2.10
N ALA A 40 -3.21 -9.90 -2.53
CA ALA A 40 -2.87 -10.05 -3.95
C ALA A 40 -3.58 -11.27 -4.55
N ALA A 41 -3.61 -12.40 -3.84
CA ALA A 41 -4.29 -13.61 -4.30
C ALA A 41 -5.82 -13.48 -4.40
N LEU A 42 -6.43 -12.42 -3.86
CA LEU A 42 -7.86 -12.14 -3.99
C LEU A 42 -8.25 -11.44 -5.29
N GLU A 43 -7.30 -11.00 -6.11
CA GLU A 43 -7.56 -10.30 -7.38
C GLU A 43 -8.63 -10.96 -8.27
N PRO A 44 -8.67 -12.31 -8.44
CA PRO A 44 -9.69 -12.97 -9.26
C PRO A 44 -11.15 -12.79 -8.78
N TYR A 45 -11.34 -12.39 -7.52
CA TYR A 45 -12.66 -12.20 -6.90
C TYR A 45 -13.09 -10.74 -6.85
N VAL A 46 -12.26 -9.81 -7.34
CA VAL A 46 -12.57 -8.38 -7.38
C VAL A 46 -12.96 -7.97 -8.80
N HIS A 47 -14.07 -7.26 -8.91
CA HIS A 47 -14.62 -6.84 -10.19
C HIS A 47 -14.91 -5.34 -10.19
N PHE A 48 -14.29 -4.64 -11.14
CA PHE A 48 -14.51 -3.22 -11.35
C PHE A 48 -15.70 -2.97 -12.29
N ALA A 49 -16.59 -2.08 -11.88
CA ALA A 49 -17.67 -1.55 -12.69
C ALA A 49 -17.16 -0.40 -13.59
N SER A 50 -17.99 0.02 -14.55
CA SER A 50 -17.64 1.08 -15.49
C SER A 50 -17.55 2.47 -14.86
N ASP A 51 -18.08 2.64 -13.65
CA ASP A 51 -18.23 3.93 -12.96
C ASP A 51 -17.12 4.25 -11.96
N GLY A 52 -16.13 3.37 -11.78
CA GLY A 52 -15.15 3.57 -10.71
C GLY A 52 -15.26 2.56 -9.58
N THR A 53 -16.43 1.96 -9.36
CA THR A 53 -16.62 1.14 -8.17
C THR A 53 -16.11 -0.28 -8.36
N SER A 54 -15.83 -0.97 -7.27
CA SER A 54 -15.48 -2.39 -7.24
C SER A 54 -16.45 -3.20 -6.39
N THR A 55 -16.55 -4.48 -6.73
CA THR A 55 -17.31 -5.49 -5.97
C THR A 55 -16.41 -6.66 -5.67
N PHE A 56 -16.63 -7.31 -4.52
CA PHE A 56 -15.84 -8.46 -4.08
C PHE A 56 -16.73 -9.69 -3.92
N ASP A 57 -16.42 -10.78 -4.63
CA ASP A 57 -17.08 -12.09 -4.45
C ASP A 57 -16.51 -12.81 -3.24
N ALA A 58 -16.86 -12.28 -2.06
CA ALA A 58 -16.46 -12.81 -0.78
C ALA A 58 -16.98 -14.24 -0.53
N ARG A 59 -18.01 -14.70 -1.24
CA ARG A 59 -18.52 -16.08 -1.13
C ARG A 59 -17.58 -17.06 -1.84
N SER A 60 -17.17 -16.73 -3.06
CA SER A 60 -16.20 -17.55 -3.79
C SER A 60 -14.85 -17.56 -3.11
N ALA A 61 -14.36 -16.40 -2.63
CA ALA A 61 -13.12 -16.34 -1.84
C ALA A 61 -13.17 -17.26 -0.60
N ARG A 62 -14.24 -17.23 0.19
CA ARG A 62 -14.43 -18.16 1.32
C ARG A 62 -14.44 -19.63 0.89
N ARG A 63 -15.15 -19.95 -0.19
CA ARG A 63 -15.20 -21.34 -0.73
C ARG A 63 -13.82 -21.84 -1.14
N ASP A 64 -13.00 -20.94 -1.66
CA ASP A 64 -11.68 -21.26 -2.21
C ASP A 64 -10.57 -21.18 -1.14
N GLY A 65 -10.94 -20.97 0.13
CA GLY A 65 -10.10 -21.26 1.30
C GLY A 65 -9.50 -20.04 2.00
N PHE A 66 -9.87 -18.82 1.62
CA PHE A 66 -9.40 -17.61 2.30
C PHE A 66 -10.00 -17.52 3.72
N SER A 67 -9.20 -17.05 4.68
CA SER A 67 -9.63 -16.88 6.07
C SER A 67 -10.64 -15.74 6.21
N GLU A 68 -11.47 -15.77 7.27
CA GLU A 68 -12.43 -14.69 7.50
C GLU A 68 -11.75 -13.34 7.74
N ASP A 69 -10.58 -13.31 8.38
CA ASP A 69 -9.90 -12.03 8.64
C ASP A 69 -9.46 -11.36 7.33
N ILE A 70 -8.94 -12.13 6.38
CA ILE A 70 -8.56 -11.61 5.05
C ILE A 70 -9.78 -11.22 4.23
N VAL A 71 -10.83 -12.04 4.24
CA VAL A 71 -12.06 -11.74 3.50
C VAL A 71 -12.72 -10.47 4.06
N SER A 72 -12.79 -10.33 5.39
CA SER A 72 -13.34 -9.14 6.04
C SER A 72 -12.48 -7.89 5.77
N LEU A 73 -11.15 -8.01 5.77
CA LEU A 73 -10.25 -6.91 5.40
C LEU A 73 -10.48 -6.48 3.93
N ALA A 74 -10.60 -7.44 3.01
CA ALA A 74 -10.86 -7.14 1.62
C ALA A 74 -12.24 -6.51 1.38
N GLU A 75 -13.27 -6.92 2.12
CA GLU A 75 -14.58 -6.26 2.13
C GLU A 75 -14.45 -4.79 2.56
N GLU A 76 -13.65 -4.48 3.58
CA GLU A 76 -13.39 -3.10 4.00
C GLU A 76 -12.55 -2.31 2.99
N ILE A 77 -11.54 -2.90 2.36
CA ILE A 77 -10.74 -2.24 1.30
C ILE A 77 -11.64 -1.87 0.12
N VAL A 78 -12.51 -2.79 -0.34
CA VAL A 78 -13.46 -2.50 -1.43
C VAL A 78 -14.47 -1.42 -1.02
N ALA A 79 -14.97 -1.45 0.21
CA ALA A 79 -15.87 -0.43 0.71
C ALA A 79 -15.20 0.95 0.81
N PHE A 80 -13.94 1.00 1.24
CA PHE A 80 -13.12 2.21 1.28
C PHE A 80 -12.87 2.76 -0.13
N HIS A 81 -12.40 1.90 -1.06
CA HIS A 81 -12.25 2.24 -2.47
C HIS A 81 -13.53 2.84 -3.06
N ASN A 82 -14.68 2.22 -2.82
CA ASN A 82 -15.96 2.72 -3.32
C ASN A 82 -16.32 4.08 -2.71
N GLU A 83 -16.07 4.30 -1.43
CA GLU A 83 -16.25 5.62 -0.83
C GLU A 83 -15.31 6.65 -1.47
N LEU A 84 -14.06 6.28 -1.75
CA LEU A 84 -13.12 7.15 -2.43
C LEU A 84 -13.64 7.55 -3.82
N VAL A 85 -14.16 6.59 -4.59
CA VAL A 85 -14.78 6.79 -5.90
C VAL A 85 -16.03 7.67 -5.81
N GLU A 86 -16.89 7.45 -4.82
CA GLU A 86 -18.11 8.22 -4.63
C GLU A 86 -17.82 9.67 -4.26
N ILE A 87 -16.90 9.90 -3.31
CA ILE A 87 -16.46 11.24 -2.93
C ILE A 87 -15.78 11.91 -4.11
N ALA A 88 -15.00 11.13 -4.87
CA ALA A 88 -14.36 11.60 -6.08
C ALA A 88 -15.38 12.10 -7.11
N ALA A 89 -16.38 11.29 -7.44
CA ALA A 89 -17.45 11.65 -8.37
C ALA A 89 -18.30 12.84 -7.88
N ALA A 90 -18.67 12.85 -6.59
CA ALA A 90 -19.53 13.88 -6.01
C ALA A 90 -18.83 15.23 -5.84
N SER A 91 -17.54 15.20 -5.50
CA SER A 91 -16.74 16.40 -5.26
C SER A 91 -15.98 16.85 -6.49
N GLY A 92 -15.95 16.03 -7.56
CA GLY A 92 -15.01 16.11 -8.68
C GLY A 92 -13.55 15.82 -8.27
N VAL A 93 -13.33 15.36 -7.04
CA VAL A 93 -11.99 15.08 -6.53
C VAL A 93 -11.50 13.77 -7.17
N HIS A 94 -10.23 13.59 -7.46
CA HIS A 94 -9.70 12.36 -8.06
C HIS A 94 -8.32 12.04 -7.46
N ASP A 95 -8.01 12.67 -6.33
CA ASP A 95 -6.84 12.46 -5.47
C ASP A 95 -7.26 11.79 -4.19
N VAL A 96 -6.62 10.67 -3.90
CA VAL A 96 -6.91 9.87 -2.73
C VAL A 96 -6.51 10.56 -1.42
N GLU A 97 -5.40 11.31 -1.37
CA GLU A 97 -4.93 12.03 -0.17
C GLU A 97 -5.95 13.07 0.33
N ARG A 98 -6.76 13.57 -0.60
CA ARG A 98 -7.69 14.68 -0.35
C ARG A 98 -9.10 14.25 -0.04
N ILE A 99 -9.39 12.97 -0.17
CA ILE A 99 -10.68 12.43 0.24
C ILE A 99 -10.66 12.38 1.77
N LYS A 100 -11.48 13.25 2.38
CA LYS A 100 -11.71 13.24 3.83
C LYS A 100 -12.62 12.07 4.18
N THR A 101 -12.10 10.88 4.03
CA THR A 101 -12.67 9.66 4.57
C THR A 101 -12.08 9.40 5.96
N SER A 102 -12.91 8.88 6.84
CA SER A 102 -12.47 8.43 8.15
C SER A 102 -12.29 6.92 8.08
N LEU A 103 -11.09 6.44 8.43
CA LEU A 103 -10.86 5.00 8.64
C LEU A 103 -11.64 4.44 9.84
N GLU A 104 -12.33 5.27 10.63
CA GLU A 104 -13.13 4.82 11.78
C GLU A 104 -14.25 3.83 11.39
N GLN A 105 -14.80 3.94 10.17
CA GLN A 105 -15.82 3.00 9.68
C GLN A 105 -15.23 1.72 9.08
N TYR A 106 -13.90 1.65 8.94
CA TYR A 106 -13.14 0.51 8.41
C TYR A 106 -12.08 0.07 9.43
N PRO A 107 -12.48 -0.51 10.57
CA PRO A 107 -11.58 -0.78 11.68
C PRO A 107 -10.45 -1.76 11.34
N ARG A 108 -10.68 -2.76 10.47
CA ARG A 108 -9.64 -3.72 10.07
C ARG A 108 -8.68 -3.07 9.08
N LEU A 109 -9.19 -2.26 8.16
CA LEU A 109 -8.34 -1.49 7.25
C LEU A 109 -7.46 -0.52 8.04
N ARG A 110 -8.02 0.16 9.04
CA ARG A 110 -7.26 1.03 9.94
C ARG A 110 -6.14 0.27 10.65
N GLU A 111 -6.46 -0.86 11.27
CA GLU A 111 -5.48 -1.70 11.99
C GLU A 111 -4.37 -2.19 11.04
N PHE A 112 -4.75 -2.58 9.82
CA PHE A 112 -3.80 -2.98 8.78
C PHE A 112 -2.87 -1.83 8.36
N PHE A 113 -3.40 -0.63 8.13
CA PHE A 113 -2.61 0.56 7.80
C PHE A 113 -1.70 0.99 8.96
N GLU A 114 -2.17 0.88 10.20
CA GLU A 114 -1.37 1.15 11.40
C GLU A 114 -0.22 0.15 11.54
N LEU A 115 -0.48 -1.14 11.35
CA LEU A 115 0.54 -2.19 11.32
C LEU A 115 1.59 -1.91 10.24
N ALA A 116 1.15 -1.63 9.02
CA ALA A 116 2.03 -1.33 7.90
C ALA A 116 2.92 -0.11 8.16
N SER A 117 2.35 0.96 8.71
CA SER A 117 3.10 2.18 9.06
C SER A 117 4.15 1.93 10.16
N GLN A 118 3.82 1.08 11.13
CA GLN A 118 4.74 0.70 12.21
C GLN A 118 5.93 -0.11 11.67
N GLU A 119 5.68 -1.10 10.83
CA GLU A 119 6.74 -1.91 10.18
C GLU A 119 7.61 -1.03 9.27
N ALA A 120 7.00 -0.22 8.41
CA ALA A 120 7.69 0.73 7.51
C ALA A 120 8.63 1.71 8.26
N THR A 121 8.27 2.08 9.50
CA THR A 121 9.12 2.94 10.34
C THR A 121 10.25 2.16 11.03
N ALA A 122 10.01 0.89 11.39
CA ALA A 122 10.98 0.03 12.07
C ALA A 122 12.07 -0.53 11.13
N GLU A 123 11.70 -0.84 9.88
CA GLU A 123 12.59 -1.44 8.87
C GLU A 123 13.64 -0.48 8.30
N LYS A 124 13.57 0.83 8.60
CA LYS A 124 14.62 1.83 8.28
C LYS A 124 16.01 1.51 8.85
N SER A 125 16.17 0.39 9.57
CA SER A 125 17.40 -0.04 10.22
C SER A 125 18.09 -1.27 9.59
N SER A 126 17.50 -1.94 8.60
CA SER A 126 18.07 -3.16 8.01
C SER A 126 18.46 -2.97 6.53
N ASN A 127 19.77 -2.81 6.26
CA ASN A 127 20.37 -2.91 4.92
C ASN A 127 20.37 -4.37 4.41
N GLY A 128 19.21 -5.04 4.44
CA GLY A 128 19.03 -6.40 3.95
C GLY A 128 18.93 -6.44 2.42
N PRO A 129 19.24 -7.59 1.79
CA PRO A 129 18.90 -7.80 0.38
C PRO A 129 17.38 -7.74 0.20
N SER A 130 16.94 -7.06 -0.86
CA SER A 130 15.53 -6.94 -1.21
C SER A 130 14.88 -8.31 -1.39
N PRO A 131 13.73 -8.58 -0.73
CA PRO A 131 13.02 -9.85 -0.90
C PRO A 131 12.64 -10.10 -2.37
N LEU A 132 12.74 -11.36 -2.79
CA LEU A 132 12.32 -11.80 -4.11
C LEU A 132 10.80 -11.98 -4.15
N GLY A 133 10.17 -11.67 -5.29
CA GLY A 133 8.73 -11.90 -5.50
C GLY A 133 7.81 -10.78 -5.01
N VAL A 134 8.36 -9.66 -4.53
CA VAL A 134 7.61 -8.45 -4.22
C VAL A 134 7.14 -7.77 -5.52
N HIS A 135 5.95 -7.16 -5.49
CA HIS A 135 5.42 -6.40 -6.62
C HIS A 135 6.31 -5.19 -6.92
N ALA A 136 6.67 -4.96 -8.19
CA ALA A 136 7.62 -3.91 -8.56
C ALA A 136 7.16 -2.48 -8.22
N CYS A 137 5.84 -2.27 -8.10
CA CYS A 137 5.23 -1.00 -7.67
C CYS A 137 5.16 -0.81 -6.15
N GLY A 138 5.67 -1.76 -5.36
CA GLY A 138 5.58 -1.76 -3.91
C GLY A 138 4.30 -2.39 -3.37
N THR A 139 4.39 -2.81 -2.11
CA THR A 139 3.28 -3.33 -1.29
C THR A 139 3.34 -2.70 0.11
N PHE A 140 2.39 -3.00 1.00
CA PHE A 140 2.38 -2.42 2.34
C PHE A 140 3.56 -2.89 3.19
N SER A 141 3.99 -4.15 3.04
CA SER A 141 5.18 -4.69 3.70
C SER A 141 6.49 -4.28 3.03
N ASN A 142 6.45 -3.88 1.76
CA ASN A 142 7.62 -3.50 1.00
C ASN A 142 7.32 -2.20 0.21
N PRO A 143 7.19 -1.06 0.90
CA PRO A 143 6.80 0.20 0.27
C PRO A 143 7.86 0.69 -0.72
N VAL A 144 7.38 1.41 -1.74
CA VAL A 144 8.19 1.96 -2.81
C VAL A 144 7.69 3.37 -3.13
N PRO A 145 8.56 4.40 -3.00
CA PRO A 145 9.77 4.38 -2.20
C PRO A 145 9.45 4.14 -0.72
N ASP A 146 10.38 3.65 0.07
CA ASP A 146 10.24 3.45 1.52
C ASP A 146 10.58 4.72 2.33
N TYR A 147 10.50 5.88 1.70
CA TYR A 147 10.84 7.20 2.25
C TYR A 147 10.18 8.32 1.45
N THR A 148 9.95 9.47 2.08
CA THR A 148 9.56 10.71 1.40
C THR A 148 10.72 11.22 0.54
N PRO A 149 10.62 11.25 -0.80
CA PRO A 149 11.72 11.70 -1.63
C PRO A 149 12.13 13.15 -1.34
N PRO A 150 13.43 13.49 -1.39
CA PRO A 150 13.87 14.86 -1.15
C PRO A 150 13.34 15.81 -2.22
N ARG A 151 13.07 17.05 -1.80
CA ARG A 151 12.73 18.15 -2.71
C ARG A 151 13.98 18.87 -3.17
N TYR A 152 14.12 19.06 -4.48
CA TYR A 152 15.21 19.81 -5.09
C TYR A 152 14.72 21.15 -5.60
N THR A 153 15.47 22.22 -5.33
CA THR A 153 15.15 23.58 -5.80
C THR A 153 15.88 23.85 -7.11
N TYR A 154 15.16 24.38 -8.09
CA TYR A 154 15.66 24.77 -9.41
C TYR A 154 15.45 26.26 -9.62
N GLY A 155 16.39 26.90 -10.32
CA GLY A 155 16.31 28.31 -10.68
C GLY A 155 17.60 29.09 -10.41
N PRO A 156 17.59 30.40 -10.69
CA PRO A 156 16.42 31.18 -11.09
C PRO A 156 16.02 31.00 -12.57
N TYR A 157 14.72 31.04 -12.87
CA TYR A 157 14.13 31.10 -14.21
C TYR A 157 13.18 32.29 -14.31
N ALA A 158 13.09 32.91 -15.49
CA ALA A 158 12.18 34.03 -15.73
C ALA A 158 10.70 33.61 -15.75
N ASP A 159 10.44 32.37 -16.18
CA ASP A 159 9.11 31.73 -16.20
C ASP A 159 9.24 30.30 -15.65
N PRO A 160 9.17 30.13 -14.32
CA PRO A 160 9.23 28.83 -13.63
C PRO A 160 8.14 27.85 -14.08
N GLU A 161 6.91 28.34 -14.26
CA GLU A 161 5.76 27.55 -14.71
C GLU A 161 5.98 27.05 -16.13
N GLY A 162 6.30 27.95 -17.07
CA GLY A 162 6.62 27.56 -18.45
C GLY A 162 7.82 26.61 -18.52
N THR A 163 8.78 26.73 -17.60
CA THR A 163 9.91 25.80 -17.49
C THR A 163 9.44 24.40 -17.10
N LEU A 164 8.62 24.26 -16.06
CA LEU A 164 8.05 22.96 -15.64
C LEU A 164 7.22 22.33 -16.76
N LEU A 165 6.34 23.10 -17.41
CA LEU A 165 5.54 22.63 -18.54
C LEU A 165 6.45 22.15 -19.69
N SER A 166 7.54 22.87 -19.99
CA SER A 166 8.51 22.46 -21.01
C SER A 166 9.28 21.17 -20.65
N TRP A 167 9.35 20.82 -19.37
CA TRP A 167 9.98 19.59 -18.87
C TRP A 167 9.00 18.40 -18.82
N GLY A 168 7.80 18.58 -19.38
CA GLY A 168 6.79 17.54 -19.52
C GLY A 168 5.85 17.41 -18.32
N PHE A 169 5.84 18.39 -17.41
CA PHE A 169 4.81 18.45 -16.38
C PHE A 169 3.50 18.97 -16.96
N HIS A 170 2.37 18.50 -16.42
CA HIS A 170 1.07 19.18 -16.49
C HIS A 170 0.78 19.85 -15.16
N HIS A 171 -0.13 20.83 -15.13
CA HIS A 171 -0.67 21.27 -13.85
C HIS A 171 -1.27 20.05 -13.16
N THR A 172 -0.85 19.79 -11.92
CA THR A 172 -1.50 18.81 -11.06
C THR A 172 -2.97 19.12 -11.12
N ALA A 173 -3.77 18.09 -11.39
CA ALA A 173 -5.19 18.31 -11.57
C ALA A 173 -5.75 18.97 -10.29
N TRP A 174 -6.68 19.90 -10.42
CA TRP A 174 -7.17 20.73 -9.30
C TRP A 174 -7.55 19.94 -8.05
N TYR A 175 -7.99 18.70 -8.25
CA TYR A 175 -8.37 17.76 -7.22
C TYR A 175 -7.19 17.15 -6.47
N ALA A 176 -5.95 17.25 -6.97
CA ALA A 176 -4.74 16.66 -6.42
C ALA A 176 -3.79 17.61 -5.66
N CYS A 177 -4.22 18.84 -5.35
CA CYS A 177 -3.36 19.85 -4.67
C CYS A 177 -4.06 20.80 -3.68
N LEU A 178 -5.23 20.46 -3.17
CA LEU A 178 -6.04 21.27 -2.25
C LEU A 178 -6.80 22.46 -2.89
N GLN A 179 -7.01 22.48 -4.22
CA GLN A 179 -7.83 23.50 -4.91
C GLN A 179 -9.28 23.06 -5.17
N LEU A 180 -10.18 24.04 -5.32
CA LEU A 180 -11.58 23.84 -5.72
C LEU A 180 -11.71 23.98 -7.25
N PRO A 181 -12.62 23.21 -7.88
CA PRO A 181 -12.87 23.31 -9.31
C PRO A 181 -13.36 24.72 -9.68
N PRO A 182 -13.17 25.17 -10.94
CA PRO A 182 -12.69 24.42 -12.11
C PRO A 182 -11.19 24.58 -12.43
N TYR A 183 -10.38 25.11 -11.51
CA TYR A 183 -9.01 25.53 -11.81
C TYR A 183 -7.99 24.51 -11.34
N ASP A 184 -7.25 23.92 -12.28
CA ASP A 184 -6.04 23.15 -11.98
C ASP A 184 -5.08 23.93 -11.09
N CYS A 185 -4.22 23.19 -10.41
CA CYS A 185 -3.32 23.72 -9.41
C CYS A 185 -2.35 24.70 -10.06
N PRO A 186 -2.48 26.03 -9.87
CA PRO A 186 -1.63 26.99 -10.58
C PRO A 186 -0.17 26.84 -10.15
N ASN A 187 0.04 26.26 -8.96
CA ASN A 187 1.34 26.15 -8.32
C ASN A 187 1.81 24.71 -8.09
N ASP A 188 1.02 23.71 -8.50
CA ASP A 188 1.36 22.30 -8.32
C ASP A 188 1.33 21.63 -9.70
N PHE A 189 2.34 20.83 -9.99
CA PHE A 189 2.59 20.27 -11.30
C PHE A 189 2.91 18.78 -11.14
N THR A 190 2.35 17.95 -11.99
CA THR A 190 2.57 16.51 -11.97
C THR A 190 3.23 16.10 -13.28
N ARG A 191 4.21 15.21 -13.19
CA ARG A 191 4.76 14.51 -14.35
C ARG A 191 4.73 13.03 -14.06
N ASP A 192 3.89 12.31 -14.80
CA ASP A 192 3.76 10.87 -14.70
C ASP A 192 5.11 10.20 -15.02
N ARG A 193 5.47 9.16 -14.26
CA ARG A 193 6.73 8.45 -14.44
C ARG A 193 6.62 6.98 -14.06
N ASP A 194 7.57 6.25 -14.60
CA ASP A 194 7.94 4.93 -14.12
C ASP A 194 8.80 5.01 -12.86
N TYR A 195 8.86 3.88 -12.17
CA TYR A 195 9.73 3.69 -11.02
C TYR A 195 10.59 2.45 -11.22
N TYR A 196 11.90 2.62 -11.12
CA TYR A 196 12.87 1.52 -11.11
C TYR A 196 13.53 1.47 -9.74
N GLY A 197 13.39 0.33 -9.06
CA GLY A 197 13.92 0.18 -7.71
C GLY A 197 14.25 -1.26 -7.34
N PRO A 198 14.32 -1.56 -6.03
CA PRO A 198 14.81 -2.84 -5.53
C PRO A 198 14.01 -4.06 -6.03
N TYR A 199 12.71 -3.88 -6.29
CA TYR A 199 11.80 -4.95 -6.68
C TYR A 199 11.55 -5.03 -8.20
N GLY A 200 12.22 -4.19 -8.98
CA GLY A 200 12.10 -4.17 -10.44
C GLY A 200 11.50 -2.88 -11.00
N TYR A 201 10.76 -3.01 -12.09
CA TYR A 201 10.20 -1.90 -12.86
C TYR A 201 8.69 -1.79 -12.68
N CYS A 202 8.23 -0.65 -12.17
CA CYS A 202 6.82 -0.27 -12.14
C CYS A 202 6.52 0.73 -13.26
N TRP A 203 5.49 0.45 -14.05
CA TRP A 203 5.15 1.24 -15.22
C TRP A 203 4.49 2.59 -14.84
N SER A 204 4.68 3.58 -15.70
CA SER A 204 3.92 4.84 -15.64
C SER A 204 2.42 4.58 -15.90
N PRO A 205 1.48 5.29 -15.24
CA PRO A 205 1.67 6.48 -14.41
C PRO A 205 1.60 6.22 -12.90
N CYS A 206 1.97 5.02 -12.41
CA CYS A 206 1.88 4.68 -10.99
C CYS A 206 2.65 5.64 -10.07
N PHE A 207 3.71 6.27 -10.58
CA PHE A 207 4.51 7.24 -9.84
C PHE A 207 4.48 8.59 -10.52
N ARG A 208 4.80 9.64 -9.76
CA ARG A 208 4.93 11.00 -10.30
C ARG A 208 6.17 11.73 -9.80
N ASP A 209 6.58 12.73 -10.55
CA ASP A 209 7.32 13.87 -10.01
C ASP A 209 6.32 14.99 -9.67
N GLN A 210 6.42 15.56 -8.48
CA GLN A 210 5.65 16.73 -8.07
C GLN A 210 6.51 17.99 -8.18
N GLY A 211 6.17 18.85 -9.14
CA GLY A 211 6.69 20.21 -9.26
C GLY A 211 5.86 21.19 -8.44
N ARG A 212 6.50 22.15 -7.76
CA ARG A 212 5.79 23.21 -7.02
C ARG A 212 6.43 24.57 -7.23
N THR A 213 5.62 25.54 -7.64
CA THR A 213 6.00 26.96 -7.74
C THR A 213 5.43 27.72 -6.54
N ASP A 214 6.02 28.87 -6.22
CA ASP A 214 5.56 29.74 -5.11
C ASP A 214 5.49 31.23 -5.53
N GLY A 215 5.52 31.50 -6.84
CA GLY A 215 5.59 32.85 -7.40
C GLY A 215 6.99 33.49 -7.33
N SER A 216 8.01 32.79 -6.86
CA SER A 216 9.41 33.18 -6.97
C SER A 216 10.00 32.74 -8.33
N PRO A 217 11.19 33.22 -8.75
CA PRO A 217 11.87 32.68 -9.94
C PRO A 217 12.41 31.26 -9.74
N TYR A 218 12.07 30.58 -8.64
CA TYR A 218 12.47 29.23 -8.31
C TYR A 218 11.25 28.31 -8.25
N PHE A 219 11.51 27.02 -8.38
CA PHE A 219 10.50 25.99 -8.14
C PHE A 219 11.17 24.77 -7.50
N THR A 220 10.36 23.90 -6.88
CA THR A 220 10.85 22.65 -6.31
C THR A 220 10.32 21.45 -7.09
N ILE A 221 11.09 20.36 -7.12
CA ILE A 221 10.60 19.06 -7.60
C ILE A 221 10.86 18.00 -6.53
N GLN A 222 9.82 17.25 -6.17
CA GLN A 222 9.88 15.98 -5.42
C GLN A 222 9.80 14.83 -6.44
N TYR A 223 10.75 13.90 -6.42
CA TYR A 223 10.87 12.88 -7.46
C TYR A 223 10.40 11.51 -6.99
N GLY A 224 9.43 10.92 -7.68
CA GLY A 224 9.14 9.48 -7.60
C GLY A 224 8.29 9.03 -6.43
N GLU A 225 7.32 9.83 -6.00
CA GLU A 225 6.27 9.38 -5.06
C GLU A 225 5.14 8.64 -5.80
N PRO A 226 4.35 7.79 -5.11
CA PRO A 226 3.16 7.17 -5.68
C PRO A 226 2.18 8.26 -6.14
N ASN A 227 1.61 8.08 -7.33
CA ASN A 227 0.81 9.09 -7.98
C ASN A 227 -0.59 9.19 -7.36
N PRO A 228 -0.95 10.30 -6.68
CA PRO A 228 -2.28 10.51 -6.14
C PRO A 228 -3.35 10.70 -7.20
N GLU A 229 -3.02 11.00 -8.48
CA GLU A 229 -3.99 11.16 -9.57
C GLU A 229 -4.62 9.82 -10.04
N VAL A 230 -5.02 8.95 -9.09
CA VAL A 230 -5.45 7.57 -9.33
C VAL A 230 -6.74 7.41 -10.14
N TYR A 231 -7.57 8.44 -10.21
CA TYR A 231 -8.86 8.43 -10.94
C TYR A 231 -8.84 9.21 -12.26
N LYS A 232 -7.66 9.55 -12.79
CA LYS A 232 -7.52 10.11 -14.15
C LYS A 232 -8.05 9.09 -15.18
N GLY A 233 -8.60 9.59 -16.31
CA GLY A 233 -9.47 8.91 -17.29
C GLY A 233 -9.02 7.59 -17.96
N SER A 234 -8.07 6.88 -17.38
CA SER A 234 -7.60 5.54 -17.73
C SER A 234 -7.82 4.51 -16.61
N TRP A 235 -8.53 4.87 -15.54
CA TRP A 235 -8.93 3.98 -14.44
C TRP A 235 -9.77 2.77 -14.93
N PRO A 236 -9.58 1.53 -14.40
CA PRO A 236 -8.50 1.03 -13.55
C PRO A 236 -7.35 0.40 -14.37
N TRP A 237 -7.32 0.58 -15.69
CA TRP A 237 -6.49 -0.19 -16.63
C TRP A 237 -4.97 -0.11 -16.43
N TRP A 238 -4.50 0.86 -15.66
CA TRP A 238 -3.09 1.06 -15.36
C TRP A 238 -2.72 0.80 -13.90
N TRP A 239 -3.70 0.45 -13.05
CA TRP A 239 -3.44 0.13 -11.65
C TRP A 239 -2.64 -1.19 -11.57
N PRO A 240 -1.59 -1.25 -10.74
CA PRO A 240 -0.77 -2.44 -10.60
C PRO A 240 -1.50 -3.60 -9.94
N TYR A 241 -2.47 -3.30 -9.06
CA TYR A 241 -3.32 -4.27 -8.38
C TYR A 241 -4.60 -3.58 -7.89
N TRP A 242 -5.58 -4.38 -7.46
CA TRP A 242 -6.96 -3.93 -7.24
C TRP A 242 -7.18 -2.92 -6.10
N TYR A 243 -6.18 -2.72 -5.24
CA TYR A 243 -6.22 -1.83 -4.07
C TYR A 243 -5.14 -0.73 -4.12
N TRP A 244 -4.73 -0.33 -5.34
CA TRP A 244 -3.66 0.64 -5.54
C TRP A 244 -3.94 2.01 -4.91
N ASP A 245 -5.16 2.51 -4.98
CA ASP A 245 -5.57 3.74 -4.29
C ASP A 245 -5.41 3.65 -2.77
N GLY A 246 -5.78 2.53 -2.17
CA GLY A 246 -5.55 2.26 -0.75
C GLY A 246 -4.06 2.30 -0.40
N TYR A 247 -3.21 1.73 -1.27
CA TYR A 247 -1.76 1.82 -1.12
C TYR A 247 -1.25 3.26 -1.21
N VAL A 248 -1.67 4.03 -2.22
CA VAL A 248 -1.27 5.44 -2.39
C VAL A 248 -1.72 6.27 -1.19
N PHE A 249 -2.96 6.08 -0.72
CA PHE A 249 -3.48 6.76 0.46
C PHE A 249 -2.63 6.49 1.70
N TRP A 250 -2.38 5.20 1.96
CA TRP A 250 -1.55 4.79 3.10
C TRP A 250 -0.13 5.35 2.98
N TRP A 251 0.47 5.30 1.81
CA TRP A 251 1.84 5.77 1.60
C TRP A 251 2.00 7.24 1.97
N HIS A 252 1.11 8.11 1.50
CA HIS A 252 1.10 9.55 1.82
C HIS A 252 0.63 9.84 3.25
N TRP A 253 -0.06 8.91 3.89
CA TRP A 253 -0.35 8.99 5.32
C TRP A 253 0.89 8.65 6.18
N THR A 254 1.77 7.77 5.69
CA THR A 254 2.96 7.28 6.39
C THR A 254 4.21 8.15 6.18
N TYR A 255 4.43 8.67 4.98
CA TYR A 255 5.66 9.37 4.54
C TYR A 255 5.43 10.84 4.18
#